data_AF-A0A2N8DN64-F1
#
_entry.id   AF-A0A2N8DN64-F1
#
_cell.length_a   1.000
_cell.length_b   1.000
_cell.length_c   1.000
_cell.angle_alpha   90.00
_cell.angle_beta   90.00
_cell.angle_gamma   90.00
#
_symmetry.space_group_name_H-M   'P 1'
#
loop_
_entity.id
_entity.type
_entity.pdbx_description
1 polymer ?
#
loop_
_entity_poly.entity_id
_entity_poly.type
_entity_poly.pdbx_seq_one_letter_code
_entity_poly.pdbx_strand_id
1 'polypeptide(L)'
;MKKTLIAYVATLLTFLLLDGVWLGVLMAPTYRELLGSLMLEKPLLVPAAVFYCLYVFGCVAFVVLPAVSWQRAARMGALLGLVAYGTYDLTNWATLRGWSVQVTLMDWAWGTFATALACSVGFVVASRFGRSAIHR
;
A
#
# COMPACT_ATOMS: atom_id res chain seq x y z
N MET A 1 -18.44 14.26 1.62
CA MET A 1 -17.30 14.65 0.76
C MET A 1 -16.01 14.91 1.55
N LYS A 2 -15.99 15.80 2.56
CA LYS A 2 -14.77 16.09 3.36
C LYS A 2 -14.11 14.87 3.99
N LYS A 3 -14.87 13.99 4.66
CA LYS A 3 -14.36 12.76 5.30
C LYS A 3 -13.65 11.83 4.31
N THR A 4 -14.25 11.61 3.14
CA THR A 4 -13.68 10.74 2.09
C THR A 4 -12.38 11.30 1.53
N LEU A 5 -12.32 12.61 1.29
CA LEU A 5 -11.10 13.27 0.83
C LEU A 5 -9.98 13.17 1.87
N ILE A 6 -10.29 13.41 3.15
CA ILE A 6 -9.33 13.27 4.25
C ILE A 6 -8.83 11.83 4.35
N ALA A 7 -9.72 10.84 4.27
CA ALA A 7 -9.35 9.42 4.26
C ALA A 7 -8.37 9.11 3.11
N TYR A 8 -8.69 9.57 1.90
CA TYR A 8 -7.87 9.33 0.72
C TYR A 8 -6.48 9.95 0.85
N VAL A 9 -6.39 11.24 1.18
CA VAL A 9 -5.11 11.92 1.32
C VAL A 9 -4.28 11.32 2.46
N ALA A 10 -4.89 11.03 3.60
CA ALA A 10 -4.17 10.43 4.73
C ALA A 10 -3.63 9.03 4.40
N THR A 11 -4.44 8.18 3.76
CA THR A 11 -4.00 6.85 3.32
C THR A 11 -2.92 6.96 2.24
N LEU A 12 -3.08 7.83 1.25
CA LEU A 12 -2.11 8.04 0.18
C LEU A 12 -0.76 8.47 0.72
N LEU A 13 -0.71 9.52 1.54
CA LEU A 13 0.53 10.02 2.10
C LEU A 13 1.21 8.97 2.98
N THR A 14 0.44 8.28 3.82
CA THR A 14 1.00 7.22 4.67
C THR A 14 1.60 6.10 3.83
N PHE A 15 0.89 5.65 2.80
CA PHE A 15 1.35 4.58 1.93
C PHE A 15 2.59 4.99 1.13
N LEU A 16 2.59 6.18 0.51
CA LEU A 16 3.74 6.70 -0.25
C LEU A 16 4.99 6.86 0.62
N LEU A 17 4.84 7.30 1.87
CA LEU A 17 5.97 7.43 2.79
C LEU A 17 6.56 6.05 3.14
N LEU A 18 5.71 5.08 3.47
CA LEU A 18 6.15 3.72 3.78
C LEU A 18 6.82 3.06 2.58
N ASP A 19 6.20 3.18 1.40
CA ASP A 19 6.69 2.57 0.18
C ASP A 19 7.97 3.25 -0.32
N GLY A 20 8.06 4.58 -0.20
CA GLY A 20 9.29 5.34 -0.50
C GLY A 20 10.48 4.91 0.38
N VAL A 21 10.25 4.65 1.67
CA VAL A 21 11.27 4.10 2.57
C VAL A 21 11.67 2.68 2.15
N TRP A 22 10.70 1.84 1.82
CA TRP A 22 10.94 0.47 1.38
C TRP A 22 11.78 0.44 0.09
N LEU A 23 11.27 1.06 -0.97
CA LEU A 23 11.90 1.05 -2.29
C LEU A 23 13.24 1.79 -2.30
N GLY A 24 13.32 2.94 -1.63
CA GLY A 24 14.48 3.84 -1.71
C GLY A 24 15.62 3.52 -0.75
N VAL A 25 15.30 3.01 0.44
CA VAL A 25 16.27 2.83 1.52
C VAL A 25 16.49 1.36 1.84
N LEU A 26 15.42 0.60 2.06
CA LEU A 26 15.53 -0.77 2.58
C LEU A 26 15.83 -1.79 1.48
N MET A 27 15.14 -1.71 0.34
CA MET A 27 15.21 -2.71 -0.72
C MET A 27 15.94 -2.27 -1.98
N ALA A 28 16.30 -0.99 -2.13
CA ALA A 28 17.02 -0.50 -3.30
C ALA A 28 18.26 -1.35 -3.71
N PRO A 29 19.17 -1.73 -2.79
CA PRO A 29 20.29 -2.61 -3.16
C PRO A 29 19.83 -4.05 -3.44
N THR A 30 18.95 -4.59 -2.61
CA THR A 30 18.44 -5.97 -2.71
C THR A 30 17.69 -6.22 -4.01
N TYR A 31 16.86 -5.29 -4.48
CA TYR A 31 16.22 -5.41 -5.79
C TYR A 31 17.22 -5.41 -6.92
N ARG A 32 18.23 -4.53 -6.88
CA ARG A 32 19.26 -4.48 -7.94
C ARG A 32 20.04 -5.78 -8.02
N GLU A 33 20.33 -6.39 -6.87
CA GLU A 33 21.02 -7.68 -6.80
C GLU A 33 20.12 -8.85 -7.24
N LEU A 34 18.90 -8.94 -6.71
CA LEU A 34 18.03 -10.11 -6.89
C LEU A 34 17.21 -10.09 -8.17
N LEU A 35 16.86 -8.91 -8.69
CA LEU A 35 16.09 -8.77 -9.93
C LEU A 35 16.98 -8.46 -11.13
N GLY A 36 18.13 -7.79 -10.93
CA GLY A 36 19.14 -7.57 -11.96
C GLY A 36 18.56 -7.08 -13.29
N SER A 37 18.63 -7.93 -14.32
CA SER A 37 18.14 -7.63 -15.68
C SER A 37 16.62 -7.50 -15.82
N LEU A 38 15.84 -7.89 -14.81
CA LEU A 38 14.39 -7.66 -14.78
C LEU A 38 14.04 -6.20 -14.47
N MET A 39 14.97 -5.43 -13.90
CA MET A 39 14.73 -4.02 -13.57
C MET A 39 14.94 -3.11 -14.78
N LEU A 40 14.04 -2.14 -14.93
CA LEU A 40 14.25 -1.02 -15.84
C LEU A 40 15.36 -0.10 -15.32
N GLU A 41 16.11 0.51 -16.24
CA GLU A 41 17.10 1.55 -15.91
C GLU A 41 16.46 2.77 -15.24
N LYS A 42 15.23 3.11 -15.67
CA LYS A 42 14.44 4.20 -15.10
C LYS A 42 13.01 3.74 -14.86
N PRO A 43 12.45 4.00 -13.67
CA PRO A 43 11.05 3.69 -13.39
C PRO A 43 10.10 4.43 -14.35
N LEU A 44 9.06 3.75 -14.80
CA LEU A 44 7.97 4.38 -15.54
C LEU A 44 7.05 5.11 -14.56
N LEU A 45 7.09 6.44 -14.58
CA LEU A 45 6.37 7.28 -13.60
C LEU A 45 4.84 7.20 -13.75
N VAL A 46 4.33 7.07 -14.98
CA VAL A 46 2.88 7.05 -15.23
C VAL A 46 2.22 5.79 -14.67
N PRO A 47 2.69 4.55 -14.97
CA PRO A 47 2.17 3.35 -14.34
C PRO A 47 2.27 3.37 -12.80
N ALA A 48 3.38 3.88 -12.26
CA ALA A 48 3.55 4.00 -10.81
C ALA A 48 2.50 4.94 -10.19
N ALA A 49 2.28 6.11 -10.78
CA ALA A 49 1.26 7.05 -10.30
C ALA A 49 -0.15 6.46 -10.37
N VAL A 50 -0.49 5.76 -11.46
CA VAL A 50 -1.78 5.08 -11.61
C VAL A 50 -1.94 4.00 -10.54
N PHE A 51 -0.91 3.19 -10.29
CA PHE A 51 -0.91 2.18 -9.24
C PHE A 51 -1.21 2.81 -7.87
N TYR A 52 -0.46 3.82 -7.44
CA TYR A 52 -0.67 4.44 -6.13
C TYR A 52 -2.08 5.01 -5.97
N CYS A 53 -2.56 5.71 -6.99
CA CYS A 53 -3.90 6.29 -6.97
C CYS A 53 -5.00 5.22 -6.90
N LEU A 54 -4.87 4.16 -7.70
CA LEU A 54 -5.83 3.06 -7.78
C LEU A 54 -5.82 2.19 -6.52
N TYR A 55 -4.63 1.85 -6.03
CA TYR A 55 -4.46 1.01 -4.87
C TYR A 55 -5.03 1.68 -3.62
N VAL A 56 -4.73 2.97 -3.44
CA VAL A 56 -5.27 3.76 -2.32
C VAL A 56 -6.78 3.96 -2.46
N PHE A 57 -7.30 4.12 -3.68
CA PHE A 57 -8.75 4.11 -3.91
C PHE A 57 -9.38 2.81 -3.38
N GLY A 58 -8.82 1.65 -3.71
CA GLY A 58 -9.26 0.36 -3.19
C GLY A 58 -9.18 0.28 -1.67
N CYS A 59 -8.06 0.71 -1.07
CA CYS A 59 -7.90 0.79 0.38
C CYS A 59 -9.02 1.62 1.02
N VAL A 60 -9.32 2.78 0.47
CA VAL A 60 -10.32 3.68 1.04
C VAL A 60 -11.73 3.11 0.89
N ALA A 61 -12.08 2.65 -0.31
CA ALA A 61 -13.41 2.15 -0.64
C ALA A 61 -13.76 0.86 0.12
N PHE A 62 -12.82 -0.10 0.15
CA PHE A 62 -13.08 -1.43 0.72
C PHE A 62 -12.71 -1.56 2.19
N VAL A 63 -11.80 -0.71 2.70
CA VAL A 63 -11.29 -0.83 4.07
C VAL A 63 -11.61 0.40 4.92
N VAL A 64 -11.13 1.58 4.54
CA VAL A 64 -11.14 2.76 5.43
C VAL A 64 -12.55 3.28 5.68
N LEU A 65 -13.37 3.44 4.63
CA LEU A 65 -14.74 3.94 4.76
C LEU A 65 -15.69 3.00 5.51
N PRO A 66 -15.72 1.67 5.23
CA PRO A 66 -16.61 0.75 5.93
C PRO A 66 -16.10 0.33 7.32
N ALA A 67 -14.86 0.65 7.69
CA ALA A 67 -14.33 0.32 9.01
C ALA A 67 -15.11 1.04 10.12
N VAL A 68 -15.37 0.29 11.22
CA VAL A 68 -15.99 0.81 12.45
C VAL A 68 -14.99 1.06 13.57
N SER A 69 -13.77 0.54 13.42
CA SER A 69 -12.66 0.72 14.36
C SER A 69 -11.32 0.63 13.63
N TRP A 70 -10.26 1.18 14.24
CA TRP A 70 -8.93 1.16 13.64
C TRP A 70 -8.37 -0.27 13.57
N GLN A 71 -8.75 -1.16 14.50
CA GLN A 71 -8.40 -2.58 14.46
C GLN A 71 -9.07 -3.32 13.30
N ARG A 72 -10.31 -2.95 12.95
CA ARG A 72 -10.98 -3.49 11.76
C ARG A 72 -10.28 -2.98 10.50
N ALA A 73 -9.95 -1.70 10.44
CA ALA A 73 -9.17 -1.12 9.33
C ALA A 73 -7.79 -1.79 9.19
N ALA A 74 -7.09 -2.06 10.30
CA ALA A 74 -5.80 -2.76 10.30
C ALA A 74 -5.92 -4.17 9.72
N ARG A 75 -6.85 -4.98 10.24
CA ARG A 75 -7.03 -6.38 9.81
C ARG A 75 -7.47 -6.49 8.35
N MET A 76 -8.38 -5.63 7.91
CA MET A 76 -8.87 -5.65 6.53
C MET A 76 -7.86 -5.02 5.56
N GLY A 77 -7.09 -4.02 6.01
CA GLY A 77 -5.94 -3.51 5.26
C GLY A 77 -4.85 -4.56 5.11
N ALA A 78 -4.54 -5.30 6.17
CA ALA A 78 -3.61 -6.43 6.11
C ALA A 78 -4.09 -7.49 5.12
N LEU A 79 -5.37 -7.88 5.17
CA LEU A 79 -5.94 -8.84 4.22
C LEU A 79 -5.86 -8.33 2.78
N LEU A 80 -6.19 -7.05 2.55
CA LEU A 80 -6.10 -6.45 1.22
C LEU A 80 -4.65 -6.43 0.71
N GLY A 81 -3.70 -6.04 1.56
CA GLY A 81 -2.26 -6.08 1.26
C GLY A 81 -1.77 -7.49 0.94
N LEU A 82 -2.14 -8.45 1.78
CA LEU A 82 -1.82 -9.86 1.60
C LEU A 82 -2.33 -10.37 0.24
N VAL A 83 -3.57 -10.07 -0.13
CA VAL A 83 -4.12 -10.52 -1.42
C VAL A 83 -3.45 -9.80 -2.57
N ALA A 84 -3.29 -8.48 -2.52
CA ALA A 84 -2.77 -7.69 -3.63
C ALA A 84 -1.29 -7.98 -3.92
N TYR A 85 -0.44 -7.87 -2.90
CA TYR A 85 0.99 -8.16 -3.05
C TYR A 85 1.23 -9.65 -3.28
N GLY A 86 0.50 -10.52 -2.58
CA GLY A 86 0.58 -11.97 -2.81
C GLY A 86 0.23 -12.32 -4.26
N THR A 87 -0.83 -11.72 -4.81
CA THR A 87 -1.18 -11.95 -6.22
C THR A 87 -0.07 -11.49 -7.16
N TYR A 88 0.53 -10.33 -6.93
CA TYR A 88 1.65 -9.83 -7.75
C TYR A 88 2.88 -10.75 -7.63
N ASP A 89 3.38 -10.95 -6.41
CA ASP A 89 4.62 -11.65 -6.14
C ASP A 89 4.56 -13.16 -6.43
N LEU A 90 3.45 -13.82 -6.09
CA LEU A 90 3.29 -15.25 -6.37
C LEU A 90 3.08 -15.50 -7.87
N THR A 91 2.36 -14.63 -8.57
CA THR A 91 2.19 -14.75 -10.03
C THR A 91 3.51 -14.55 -10.74
N ASN A 92 4.31 -13.55 -10.35
CA ASN A 92 5.63 -13.33 -10.93
C ASN A 92 6.56 -14.50 -10.65
N TRP A 93 6.57 -15.03 -9.42
CA TRP A 93 7.37 -16.22 -9.11
C TRP A 93 6.94 -17.44 -9.93
N ALA A 94 5.65 -17.62 -10.18
CA ALA A 94 5.13 -18.72 -10.99
C ALA A 94 5.43 -18.58 -12.49
N THR A 95 5.59 -17.35 -13.02
CA THR A 95 5.58 -17.09 -14.47
C THR A 95 6.89 -16.56 -15.03
N LEU A 96 7.70 -15.86 -14.24
CA LEU A 96 8.93 -15.22 -14.69
C LEU A 96 10.17 -16.06 -14.34
N ARG A 97 11.01 -16.33 -15.33
CA ARG A 97 12.31 -16.96 -15.11
C ARG A 97 13.23 -15.97 -14.40
N GLY A 98 13.80 -16.38 -13.27
CA GLY A 98 14.73 -15.57 -12.48
C GLY A 98 14.07 -14.66 -11.44
N TRP A 99 12.76 -14.75 -11.23
CA TRP A 99 12.11 -14.06 -10.12
C TRP A 99 12.55 -14.65 -8.77
N SER A 100 12.96 -13.79 -7.84
CA SER A 100 13.49 -14.23 -6.55
C SER A 100 12.40 -14.52 -5.52
N VAL A 101 12.45 -15.71 -4.93
CA VAL A 101 11.58 -16.10 -3.80
C VAL A 101 11.78 -15.17 -2.60
N GLN A 102 13.01 -14.70 -2.40
CA GLN A 102 13.31 -13.79 -1.29
C GLN A 102 12.59 -12.46 -1.48
N VAL A 103 12.60 -11.91 -2.71
CA VAL A 103 11.82 -10.71 -3.05
C VAL A 103 10.35 -10.95 -2.78
N THR A 104 9.78 -12.06 -3.29
CA THR A 104 8.37 -12.43 -3.06
C THR A 104 8.01 -12.39 -1.58
N LEU A 105 8.79 -13.07 -0.72
CA LEU A 105 8.45 -13.15 0.71
C LEU A 105 8.57 -11.81 1.43
N MET A 106 9.60 -11.02 1.09
CA MET A 106 9.85 -9.71 1.69
C MET A 106 8.79 -8.70 1.29
N ASP A 107 8.51 -8.58 -0.01
CA ASP A 107 7.53 -7.63 -0.55
C ASP A 107 6.12 -7.99 -0.13
N TRP A 108 5.80 -9.29 -0.10
CA TRP A 108 4.50 -9.74 0.35
C TRP A 108 4.24 -9.43 1.83
N ALA A 109 5.24 -9.67 2.68
CA ALA A 109 5.16 -9.33 4.10
C ALA A 109 5.08 -7.80 4.31
N TRP A 110 5.92 -7.04 3.61
CA TRP A 110 5.93 -5.58 3.71
C TRP A 110 4.64 -4.96 3.19
N GLY A 111 4.15 -5.37 2.03
CA GLY A 111 2.91 -4.88 1.44
C GLY A 111 1.69 -5.15 2.33
N THR A 112 1.66 -6.32 2.99
CA THR A 112 0.66 -6.64 4.02
C THR A 112 0.71 -5.64 5.18
N PHE A 113 1.90 -5.40 5.73
CA PHE A 113 2.11 -4.49 6.85
C PHE A 113 1.80 -3.03 6.48
N ALA A 114 2.35 -2.55 5.37
CA ALA A 114 2.21 -1.17 4.91
C ALA A 114 0.75 -0.82 4.63
N THR A 115 0.00 -1.74 4.02
CA THR A 115 -1.43 -1.55 3.73
C THR A 115 -2.26 -1.51 5.01
N ALA A 116 -1.96 -2.40 5.97
CA ALA A 116 -2.60 -2.37 7.29
C ALA A 116 -2.40 -1.02 7.98
N LEU A 117 -1.16 -0.54 8.01
CA LEU A 117 -0.79 0.72 8.65
C LEU A 117 -1.43 1.93 7.94
N ALA A 118 -1.36 2.00 6.61
CA ALA A 118 -1.97 3.07 5.83
C ALA A 118 -3.49 3.13 5.98
N CYS A 119 -4.16 1.97 6.05
CA CYS A 119 -5.61 1.91 6.31
C CYS A 119 -5.95 2.34 7.75
N SER A 120 -5.15 1.93 8.74
CA SER A 120 -5.34 2.37 10.14
C SER A 120 -5.17 3.88 10.29
N VAL A 121 -4.11 4.46 9.73
CA VAL A 121 -3.89 5.91 9.78
C VAL A 121 -5.00 6.65 9.04
N GLY A 122 -5.35 6.21 7.83
CA GLY A 122 -6.45 6.78 7.06
C GLY A 122 -7.77 6.81 7.85
N PHE A 123 -8.11 5.70 8.52
CA PHE A 123 -9.30 5.61 9.35
C PHE A 123 -9.25 6.55 10.55
N VAL A 124 -8.14 6.58 11.29
CA VAL A 124 -8.00 7.41 12.49
C VAL A 124 -8.07 8.91 12.14
N VAL A 125 -7.35 9.33 11.10
CA VAL A 125 -7.32 10.72 10.65
C VAL A 125 -8.70 11.14 10.13
N ALA A 126 -9.33 10.34 9.26
CA ALA A 126 -10.67 10.63 8.76
C ALA A 126 -11.73 10.65 9.86
N SER A 127 -11.61 9.82 10.89
CA SER A 127 -12.55 9.78 12.02
C SER A 127 -12.39 10.97 12.96
N ARG A 128 -11.15 11.44 13.18
CA ARG A 128 -10.87 12.61 14.03
C ARG A 128 -11.25 13.93 13.36
N PHE A 129 -10.90 14.10 12.09
CA PHE A 129 -11.09 15.38 11.39
C PHE A 129 -12.35 15.43 10.51
N GLY A 130 -12.95 14.28 10.21
CA GLY A 130 -14.21 14.21 9.45
C GLY A 130 -15.47 14.49 10.27
N ARG A 131 -15.37 14.61 11.61
CA ARG A 131 -16.50 14.89 12.53
C ARG A 131 -16.72 16.39 12.83
N SER A 132 -15.84 17.30 12.41
CA SER A 132 -15.88 18.73 12.82
C SER A 132 -16.89 19.61 12.07
N ALA A 133 -18.19 19.27 12.06
CA ALA A 133 -19.22 20.17 11.52
C ALA A 133 -20.53 20.27 12.32
N ILE A 134 -20.64 19.66 13.51
CA ILE A 134 -21.86 19.76 14.32
C ILE A 134 -21.49 20.02 15.79
N HIS A 135 -21.02 21.24 16.05
CA HIS A 135 -21.21 21.96 17.32
C HIS A 135 -20.80 23.42 17.10
N ARG A 136 -21.73 24.17 16.50
CA ARG A 136 -22.00 25.56 16.82
C ARG A 136 -23.49 25.68 17.05
#